data_AF-A0AAV2FUK7-F1
#
_entry.id   AF-A0AAV2FUK7-F1
#
_cell.length_a   1.000
_cell.length_b   1.000
_cell.length_c   1.000
_cell.angle_alpha   90.00
_cell.angle_beta   90.00
_cell.angle_gamma   90.00
#
_symmetry.space_group_name_H-M   'P 1'
#
loop_
_entity.id
_entity.type
_entity.pdbx_description
1 polymer ?
#
loop_
_entity_poly.entity_id
_entity_poly.type
_entity_poly.pdbx_seq_one_letter_code
_entity_poly.pdbx_strand_id
1 'polypeptide(L)'
;MGKLHTLSIEDVPSLQQIEGLASLNSLQVLELIGFTSLERVNGLAGLEELKTAIIQGCIKLDRLMPLSNLGKLRKLSIKDMPSLQEMEGLAGLKSLRKLMLIGCTSLERVENLSGLEKLKTVKIQGCKKLERMPSLSNLGKLRTLWIKDMPSLHEIDDAFGLANFTSLEE
;
A
#
# COMPACT_ATOMS: atom_id res chain seq x y z
N MET A 1 -29.77 8.38 9.42
CA MET A 1 -28.54 8.98 8.84
C MET A 1 -27.82 7.89 8.04
N GLY A 2 -27.45 8.18 6.79
CA GLY A 2 -26.84 7.19 5.91
C GLY A 2 -25.42 6.81 6.35
N LYS A 3 -25.07 5.52 6.21
CA LYS A 3 -23.69 5.05 6.40
C LYS A 3 -22.86 5.46 5.19
N LEU A 4 -21.76 6.18 5.41
CA LEU A 4 -20.81 6.52 4.36
C LEU A 4 -19.98 5.27 4.01
N HIS A 5 -20.02 4.85 2.74
CA HIS A 5 -19.29 3.66 2.25
C HIS A 5 -18.08 4.03 1.41
N THR A 6 -18.08 5.23 0.81
CA THR A 6 -16.98 5.73 -0.02
C THR A 6 -16.65 7.14 0.43
N LEU A 7 -15.36 7.42 0.60
CA LEU A 7 -14.80 8.74 0.83
C LEU A 7 -13.70 8.93 -0.20
N SER A 8 -13.91 9.86 -1.12
CA SER A 8 -12.84 10.37 -2.00
C SER A 8 -12.58 11.83 -1.65
N ILE A 9 -11.33 12.17 -1.43
CA ILE A 9 -10.87 13.55 -1.26
C ILE A 9 -9.74 13.75 -2.27
N GLU A 10 -9.95 14.69 -3.18
CA GLU A 10 -9.10 14.90 -4.34
C GLU A 10 -8.70 16.37 -4.43
N ASP A 11 -7.42 16.61 -4.74
CA ASP A 11 -6.85 17.92 -5.08
C ASP A 11 -7.20 19.02 -4.06
N VAL A 12 -6.93 18.73 -2.77
CA VAL A 12 -7.03 19.71 -1.67
C VAL A 12 -5.61 20.13 -1.24
N PRO A 13 -4.93 21.00 -2.02
CA PRO A 13 -3.49 21.22 -1.89
C PRO A 13 -3.09 21.90 -0.57
N SER A 14 -4.01 22.60 0.11
CA SER A 14 -3.75 23.28 1.37
C SER A 14 -4.00 22.42 2.62
N LEU A 15 -4.65 21.25 2.48
CA LEU A 15 -5.00 20.42 3.63
C LEU A 15 -3.74 19.73 4.17
N GLN A 16 -3.37 20.05 5.40
CA GLN A 16 -2.18 19.50 6.06
C GLN A 16 -2.46 18.24 6.87
N GLN A 17 -3.71 18.06 7.30
CA GLN A 17 -4.09 16.93 8.13
C GLN A 17 -5.53 16.47 7.86
N ILE A 18 -5.73 15.15 7.94
CA ILE A 18 -7.06 14.54 7.95
C ILE A 18 -7.30 13.94 9.33
N GLU A 19 -8.44 14.28 9.92
CA GLU A 19 -8.89 13.78 11.22
C GLU A 19 -10.29 13.18 11.12
N GLY A 20 -10.73 12.49 12.19
CA GLY A 20 -12.09 11.98 12.30
C GLY A 20 -12.40 10.70 11.52
N LEU A 21 -11.45 10.13 10.76
CA LEU A 21 -11.67 8.92 9.95
C LEU A 21 -12.13 7.71 10.78
N ALA A 22 -11.68 7.59 12.04
CA ALA A 22 -12.03 6.47 12.90
C ALA A 22 -13.55 6.36 13.18
N SER A 23 -14.31 7.44 12.99
CA SER A 23 -15.78 7.42 13.14
C SER A 23 -16.50 6.80 11.93
N LEU A 24 -15.82 6.66 10.79
CA LEU A 24 -16.37 6.17 9.52
C LEU A 24 -16.34 4.63 9.47
N ASN A 25 -16.89 3.98 10.50
CA ASN A 25 -16.83 2.53 10.69
C ASN A 25 -17.49 1.67 9.59
N SER A 26 -18.25 2.27 8.69
CA SER A 26 -18.90 1.58 7.57
C SER A 26 -18.21 1.84 6.22
N LEU A 27 -17.10 2.57 6.24
CA LEU A 27 -16.34 2.95 5.06
C LEU A 27 -15.70 1.72 4.42
N GLN A 28 -15.92 1.53 3.12
CA GLN A 28 -15.40 0.41 2.34
C GLN A 28 -14.36 0.86 1.30
N VAL A 29 -14.42 2.13 0.86
CA VAL A 29 -13.50 2.70 -0.11
C VAL A 29 -12.99 4.05 0.41
N LEU A 30 -11.67 4.19 0.45
CA LEU A 30 -10.97 5.43 0.76
C LEU A 30 -10.05 5.80 -0.42
N GLU A 31 -10.22 7.01 -0.93
CA GLU A 31 -9.38 7.58 -1.98
C GLU A 31 -8.85 8.94 -1.50
N LEU A 32 -7.53 9.08 -1.43
CA LEU A 32 -6.84 10.31 -1.08
C LEU A 32 -5.90 10.69 -2.23
N ILE A 33 -6.23 11.72 -2.99
CA ILE A 33 -5.57 12.01 -4.28
C ILE A 33 -5.10 13.47 -4.32
N GLY A 34 -3.86 13.69 -4.76
CA GLY A 34 -3.38 15.02 -5.15
C GLY A 34 -3.07 15.98 -4.00
N PHE A 35 -2.69 15.45 -2.84
CA PHE A 35 -2.36 16.30 -1.70
C PHE A 35 -0.91 16.80 -1.72
N THR A 36 -0.72 18.10 -1.96
CA THR A 36 0.61 18.70 -1.95
C THR A 36 1.10 19.11 -0.55
N SER A 37 0.19 19.31 0.41
CA SER A 37 0.56 19.72 1.79
C SER A 37 0.20 18.72 2.88
N LEU A 38 -0.45 17.58 2.56
CA LEU A 38 -0.89 16.62 3.57
C LEU A 38 0.30 15.93 4.23
N GLU A 39 0.42 16.11 5.54
CA GLU A 39 1.51 15.59 6.36
C GLU A 39 1.02 14.48 7.30
N ARG A 40 -0.28 14.45 7.65
CA ARG A 40 -0.82 13.49 8.62
C ARG A 40 -2.22 13.00 8.23
N VAL A 41 -2.44 11.69 8.39
CA VAL A 41 -3.77 11.06 8.28
C VAL A 41 -4.04 10.29 9.56
N ASN A 42 -5.01 10.76 10.35
CA ASN A 42 -5.36 10.17 11.63
C ASN A 42 -6.64 9.35 11.54
N GLY A 43 -6.67 8.20 12.23
CA GLY A 43 -7.87 7.37 12.36
C GLY A 43 -8.03 6.27 11.31
N LEU A 44 -7.03 6.02 10.45
CA LEU A 44 -7.06 4.93 9.47
C LEU A 44 -7.30 3.56 10.11
N ALA A 45 -6.69 3.31 11.28
CA ALA A 45 -6.83 2.03 11.99
C ALA A 45 -8.26 1.70 12.45
N GLY A 46 -9.17 2.70 12.48
CA GLY A 46 -10.59 2.49 12.82
C GLY A 46 -11.48 2.10 11.62
N LEU A 47 -10.92 2.04 10.42
CA LEU A 47 -11.66 1.72 9.19
C LEU A 47 -11.77 0.20 8.97
N GLU A 48 -12.29 -0.54 9.94
CA GLU A 48 -12.27 -2.01 9.94
C GLU A 48 -13.04 -2.66 8.76
N GLU A 49 -14.01 -1.96 8.18
CA GLU A 49 -14.77 -2.38 6.99
C GLU A 49 -14.11 -2.05 5.65
N LEU A 50 -12.93 -1.41 5.67
CA LEU A 50 -12.26 -0.93 4.48
C LEU A 50 -11.85 -2.09 3.58
N LYS A 51 -12.23 -2.03 2.31
CA LYS A 51 -11.93 -3.04 1.28
C LYS A 51 -10.94 -2.51 0.25
N THR A 52 -10.93 -1.21 0.01
CA THR A 52 -10.07 -0.55 -0.97
C THR A 52 -9.51 0.73 -0.38
N ALA A 53 -8.19 0.88 -0.45
CA ALA A 53 -7.49 2.13 -0.17
C ALA A 53 -6.64 2.53 -1.39
N ILE A 54 -6.85 3.75 -1.88
CA ILE A 54 -6.04 4.36 -2.94
C ILE A 54 -5.51 5.67 -2.40
N ILE A 55 -4.19 5.80 -2.33
CA ILE A 55 -3.52 7.02 -1.88
C ILE A 55 -2.51 7.38 -2.95
N GLN A 56 -2.71 8.55 -3.57
CA GLN A 56 -1.96 8.95 -4.76
C GLN A 56 -1.55 10.42 -4.68
N GLY A 57 -0.29 10.73 -4.99
CA GLY A 57 0.16 12.11 -5.11
C GLY A 57 0.17 12.87 -3.78
N CYS A 58 0.26 12.18 -2.64
CA CYS A 58 0.43 12.79 -1.32
C CYS A 58 1.92 13.06 -1.09
N ILE A 59 2.42 14.22 -1.55
CA ILE A 59 3.87 14.43 -1.72
C ILE A 59 4.63 14.59 -0.42
N LYS A 60 3.98 15.10 0.64
CA LYS A 60 4.59 15.33 1.97
C LYS A 60 4.30 14.22 2.98
N LEU A 61 3.38 13.32 2.68
CA LEU A 61 2.96 12.29 3.61
C LEU A 61 4.04 11.20 3.66
N ASP A 62 4.78 11.16 4.77
CA ASP A 62 5.96 10.31 4.97
C ASP A 62 5.61 8.91 5.51
N ARG A 63 4.41 8.77 6.05
CA ARG A 63 3.91 7.55 6.71
C ARG A 63 2.38 7.48 6.61
N LEU A 64 1.84 6.27 6.69
CA LEU A 64 0.38 6.05 6.80
C LEU A 64 -0.08 5.62 8.20
N MET A 65 0.86 5.17 9.06
CA MET A 65 0.59 4.63 10.41
C MET A 65 -0.36 3.40 10.39
N PRO A 66 -0.33 2.51 11.41
CA PRO A 66 -0.40 1.09 11.11
C PRO A 66 -1.73 0.65 10.52
N LEU A 67 -1.64 -0.03 9.38
CA LEU A 67 -2.76 -0.62 8.64
C LEU A 67 -3.19 -1.98 9.22
N SER A 68 -2.59 -2.41 10.34
CA SER A 68 -2.71 -3.76 10.89
C SER A 68 -4.13 -4.19 11.22
N ASN A 69 -5.02 -3.24 11.53
CA ASN A 69 -6.43 -3.52 11.84
C ASN A 69 -7.32 -3.67 10.61
N LEU A 70 -6.80 -3.39 9.40
CA LEU A 70 -7.57 -3.41 8.15
C LEU A 70 -7.67 -4.83 7.57
N GLY A 71 -8.08 -5.80 8.38
CA GLY A 71 -8.13 -7.22 8.01
C GLY A 71 -9.07 -7.56 6.84
N LYS A 72 -10.00 -6.66 6.50
CA LYS A 72 -10.93 -6.76 5.36
C LYS A 72 -10.39 -6.10 4.07
N LEU A 73 -9.25 -5.41 4.14
CA LEU A 73 -8.67 -4.73 2.99
C LEU A 73 -8.28 -5.73 1.92
N ARG A 74 -8.74 -5.50 0.69
CA ARG A 74 -8.50 -6.36 -0.47
C ARG A 74 -7.57 -5.72 -1.49
N LYS A 75 -7.56 -4.39 -1.58
CA LYS A 75 -6.72 -3.62 -2.48
C LYS A 75 -6.07 -2.46 -1.72
N LEU A 76 -4.74 -2.41 -1.76
CA LEU A 76 -3.95 -1.28 -1.30
C LEU A 76 -3.15 -0.76 -2.50
N SER A 77 -3.36 0.51 -2.85
CA SER A 77 -2.66 1.17 -3.95
C SER A 77 -2.06 2.47 -3.46
N ILE A 78 -0.74 2.50 -3.33
CA ILE A 78 0.04 3.67 -2.94
C ILE A 78 0.83 4.13 -4.16
N LYS A 79 0.62 5.38 -4.57
CA LYS A 79 1.23 5.91 -5.78
C LYS A 79 1.79 7.31 -5.57
N ASP A 80 2.92 7.59 -6.20
CA ASP A 80 3.49 8.94 -6.28
C ASP A 80 3.58 9.61 -4.90
N MET A 81 4.06 8.85 -3.92
CA MET A 81 4.35 9.32 -2.55
C MET A 81 5.87 9.42 -2.35
N PRO A 82 6.52 10.48 -2.86
CA PRO A 82 7.97 10.62 -2.85
C PRO A 82 8.57 10.77 -1.44
N SER A 83 7.79 11.13 -0.42
CA SER A 83 8.26 11.24 0.97
C SER A 83 8.07 9.95 1.78
N LEU A 84 7.33 8.97 1.26
CA LEU A 84 7.08 7.70 1.95
C LEU A 84 8.37 6.89 2.02
N GLN A 85 8.84 6.61 3.24
CA GLN A 85 10.10 5.88 3.48
C GLN A 85 9.88 4.41 3.78
N GLU A 86 8.78 4.07 4.46
CA GLU A 86 8.55 2.74 4.98
C GLU A 86 7.07 2.32 4.84
N MET A 87 6.86 1.03 4.58
CA MET A 87 5.54 0.40 4.58
C MET A 87 5.44 -0.68 5.64
N GLU A 88 4.85 -0.32 6.79
CA GLU A 88 4.63 -1.20 7.95
C GLU A 88 3.15 -1.54 8.17
N GLY A 89 2.86 -2.55 9.00
CA GLY A 89 1.50 -2.95 9.37
C GLY A 89 0.74 -3.70 8.26
N LEU A 90 1.45 -4.14 7.22
CA LEU A 90 0.95 -5.01 6.16
C LEU A 90 0.59 -6.40 6.69
N ALA A 91 1.28 -6.91 7.72
CA ALA A 91 1.07 -8.24 8.28
C ALA A 91 -0.38 -8.51 8.74
N GLY A 92 -1.12 -7.47 9.13
CA GLY A 92 -2.52 -7.53 9.53
C GLY A 92 -3.53 -7.59 8.38
N LEU A 93 -3.10 -7.35 7.14
CA LEU A 93 -3.97 -7.26 5.95
C LEU A 93 -4.36 -8.64 5.40
N LYS A 94 -4.92 -9.52 6.24
CA LYS A 94 -5.20 -10.95 5.93
C LYS A 94 -6.14 -11.19 4.74
N SER A 95 -6.85 -10.17 4.27
CA SER A 95 -7.70 -10.23 3.07
C SER A 95 -7.07 -9.64 1.80
N LEU A 96 -5.84 -9.13 1.88
CA LEU A 96 -5.21 -8.41 0.79
C LEU A 96 -5.03 -9.32 -0.42
N ARG A 97 -5.45 -8.82 -1.59
CA ARG A 97 -5.35 -9.53 -2.87
C ARG A 97 -4.43 -8.79 -3.83
N LYS A 98 -4.34 -7.47 -3.71
CA LYS A 98 -3.56 -6.61 -4.60
C LYS A 98 -2.83 -5.54 -3.80
N LEU A 99 -1.50 -5.53 -3.92
CA LEU A 99 -0.61 -4.50 -3.42
C LEU A 99 0.03 -3.79 -4.61
N MET A 100 -0.05 -2.46 -4.64
CA MET A 100 0.63 -1.63 -5.61
C MET A 100 1.40 -0.52 -4.89
N LEU A 101 2.71 -0.45 -5.13
CA LEU A 101 3.61 0.61 -4.66
C LEU A 101 4.28 1.20 -5.91
N ILE A 102 3.84 2.37 -6.36
CA ILE A 102 4.31 2.94 -7.64
C ILE A 102 4.84 4.35 -7.39
N GLY A 103 6.01 4.69 -7.93
CA GLY A 103 6.57 6.04 -7.83
C GLY A 103 6.85 6.50 -6.40
N CYS A 104 6.97 5.58 -5.44
CA CYS A 104 7.35 5.89 -4.06
C CYS A 104 8.88 5.97 -3.99
N THR A 105 9.45 7.07 -4.48
CA THR A 105 10.89 7.14 -4.79
C THR A 105 11.81 7.08 -3.59
N SER A 106 11.34 7.48 -2.40
CA SER A 106 12.10 7.39 -1.15
C SER A 106 11.81 6.15 -0.32
N LEU A 107 11.00 5.22 -0.85
CA LEU A 107 10.67 3.98 -0.13
C LEU A 107 11.92 3.11 -0.01
N GLU A 108 12.35 2.88 1.22
CA GLU A 108 13.55 2.13 1.59
C GLU A 108 13.20 0.74 2.14
N ARG A 109 12.02 0.58 2.76
CA ARG A 109 11.61 -0.68 3.38
C ARG A 109 10.13 -1.00 3.17
N VAL A 110 9.84 -2.28 2.93
CA VAL A 110 8.49 -2.85 2.94
C VAL A 110 8.49 -4.02 3.92
N GLU A 111 7.49 -4.07 4.80
CA GLU A 111 7.32 -5.20 5.73
C GLU A 111 7.19 -6.53 4.98
N ASN A 112 7.62 -7.61 5.64
CA ASN A 112 7.49 -8.98 5.15
C ASN A 112 6.03 -9.32 4.79
N LEU A 113 5.81 -9.90 3.61
CA LEU A 113 4.46 -10.23 3.12
C LEU A 113 4.09 -11.72 3.29
N SER A 114 4.95 -12.55 3.86
CA SER A 114 4.78 -14.02 3.93
C SER A 114 3.50 -14.50 4.62
N GLY A 115 2.86 -13.66 5.44
CA GLY A 115 1.56 -13.94 6.07
C GLY A 115 0.33 -13.51 5.26
N LEU A 116 0.49 -13.07 4.01
CA LEU A 116 -0.59 -12.56 3.14
C LEU A 116 -1.08 -13.62 2.15
N GLU A 117 -1.54 -14.77 2.64
CA GLU A 117 -1.90 -15.97 1.86
C GLU A 117 -2.95 -15.74 0.74
N LYS A 118 -3.69 -14.62 0.76
CA LYS A 118 -4.67 -14.26 -0.28
C LYS A 118 -4.12 -13.33 -1.35
N LEU A 119 -2.88 -12.88 -1.23
CA LEU A 119 -2.23 -11.96 -2.15
C LEU A 119 -2.07 -12.64 -3.51
N LYS A 120 -2.54 -11.95 -4.56
CA LYS A 120 -2.51 -12.43 -5.94
C LYS A 120 -1.62 -11.58 -6.83
N THR A 121 -1.49 -10.31 -6.50
CA THR A 121 -0.75 -9.33 -7.29
C THR A 121 0.09 -8.46 -6.38
N VAL A 122 1.38 -8.42 -6.67
CA VAL A 122 2.34 -7.45 -6.15
C VAL A 122 2.88 -6.67 -7.34
N LYS A 123 2.73 -5.35 -7.32
CA LYS A 123 3.37 -4.46 -8.29
C LYS A 123 4.17 -3.41 -7.53
N ILE A 124 5.48 -3.41 -7.72
CA ILE A 124 6.40 -2.41 -7.17
C ILE A 124 7.12 -1.78 -8.36
N GLN A 125 6.97 -0.48 -8.55
CA GLN A 125 7.55 0.22 -9.69
C GLN A 125 8.06 1.59 -9.30
N GLY A 126 9.26 1.97 -9.76
CA GLY A 126 9.79 3.32 -9.53
C GLY A 126 10.15 3.60 -8.07
N CYS A 127 10.30 2.56 -7.24
CA CYS A 127 10.76 2.65 -5.86
C CYS A 127 12.29 2.72 -5.83
N LYS A 128 12.83 3.91 -6.11
CA LYS A 128 14.25 4.10 -6.43
C LYS A 128 15.21 3.74 -5.31
N LYS A 129 14.80 3.87 -4.06
CA LYS A 129 15.62 3.57 -2.88
C LYS A 129 15.38 2.18 -2.28
N LEU A 130 14.46 1.38 -2.84
CA LEU A 130 14.16 0.07 -2.27
C LEU A 130 15.29 -0.90 -2.63
N GLU A 131 16.11 -1.24 -1.65
CA GLU A 131 17.30 -2.07 -1.84
C GLU A 131 17.01 -3.57 -1.86
N ARG A 132 15.95 -3.97 -1.13
CA ARG A 132 15.55 -5.37 -0.96
C ARG A 132 14.05 -5.53 -1.15
N MET A 133 13.65 -6.60 -1.82
CA MET A 133 12.25 -6.98 -1.87
C MET A 133 11.77 -7.47 -0.49
N PRO A 134 10.50 -7.21 -0.09
CA PRO A 134 9.94 -7.89 1.07
C PRO A 134 9.92 -9.40 0.81
N SER A 135 10.02 -10.22 1.86
CA SER A 135 9.88 -11.66 1.68
C SER A 135 8.48 -12.00 1.19
N LEU A 136 8.45 -12.84 0.15
CA LEU A 136 7.24 -13.26 -0.55
C LEU A 136 7.04 -14.79 -0.41
N SER A 137 7.77 -15.39 0.54
CA SER A 137 7.64 -16.79 0.97
C SER A 137 6.18 -17.11 1.34
N ASN A 138 5.75 -18.36 1.10
CA ASN A 138 4.40 -18.86 1.45
C ASN A 138 3.22 -18.15 0.76
N LEU A 139 3.46 -17.31 -0.25
CA LEU A 139 2.40 -16.68 -1.04
C LEU A 139 1.86 -17.59 -2.16
N GLY A 140 1.32 -18.77 -1.79
CA GLY A 140 0.85 -19.79 -2.75
C GLY A 140 -0.28 -19.38 -3.71
N LYS A 141 -0.86 -18.17 -3.55
CA LYS A 141 -1.88 -17.60 -4.46
C LYS A 141 -1.36 -16.45 -5.32
N LEU A 142 -0.09 -16.08 -5.19
CA LEU A 142 0.52 -15.02 -5.97
C LEU A 142 0.60 -15.47 -7.44
N ARG A 143 0.10 -14.64 -8.35
CA ARG A 143 0.06 -14.91 -9.80
C ARG A 143 0.79 -13.85 -10.61
N THR A 144 0.97 -12.67 -10.03
CA THR A 144 1.57 -11.53 -10.70
C THR A 144 2.55 -10.88 -9.76
N LEU A 145 3.81 -10.88 -10.15
CA LEU A 145 4.87 -10.09 -9.58
C LEU A 145 5.38 -9.16 -10.67
N TRP A 146 5.21 -7.85 -10.47
CA TRP A 146 5.70 -6.84 -11.40
C TRP A 146 6.69 -5.95 -10.68
N ILE A 147 7.93 -5.93 -11.16
CA ILE A 147 9.03 -5.17 -10.59
C ILE A 147 9.65 -4.38 -11.74
N LYS A 148 9.71 -3.06 -11.62
CA LYS A 148 10.25 -2.21 -12.70
C LYS A 148 10.83 -0.91 -12.16
N ASP A 149 11.83 -0.36 -12.83
CA ASP A 149 12.43 0.95 -12.50
C ASP A 149 12.91 1.03 -11.03
N MET A 150 13.62 -0.01 -10.55
CA MET A 150 14.15 -0.09 -9.17
C MET A 150 15.68 -0.14 -9.17
N PRO A 151 16.38 0.98 -9.46
CA PRO A 151 17.83 1.01 -9.68
C PRO A 151 18.68 0.58 -8.47
N SER A 152 18.18 0.73 -7.24
CA SER A 152 18.90 0.28 -6.04
C SER A 152 18.63 -1.17 -5.65
N LEU A 153 17.69 -1.85 -6.31
CA LEU A 153 17.35 -3.22 -5.97
C LEU A 153 18.49 -4.16 -6.37
N HIS A 154 19.04 -4.87 -5.39
CA HIS A 154 20.10 -5.84 -5.60
C HIS A 154 19.83 -7.20 -4.92
N GLU A 155 18.70 -7.32 -4.21
CA GLU A 155 18.33 -8.55 -3.51
C GLU A 155 16.83 -8.85 -3.71
N ILE A 156 16.54 -10.03 -4.26
CA ILE A 156 15.21 -10.62 -4.34
C ILE A 156 15.30 -11.97 -3.63
N ASP A 157 14.47 -12.17 -2.60
CA ASP A 157 14.40 -13.40 -1.82
C ASP A 157 14.17 -14.61 -2.76
N ASP A 158 15.12 -15.55 -2.77
CA ASP A 158 15.21 -16.69 -3.67
C ASP A 158 14.29 -17.87 -3.26
N ALA A 159 13.64 -17.78 -2.10
CA ALA A 159 12.60 -18.70 -1.64
C ALA A 159 11.34 -18.74 -2.55
N PHE A 160 11.37 -17.98 -3.64
CA PHE A 160 10.27 -17.74 -4.55
C PHE A 160 9.83 -18.93 -5.40
N GLY A 161 10.68 -19.93 -5.63
CA GLY A 161 10.37 -20.98 -6.60
C GLY A 161 9.83 -20.37 -7.90
N LEU A 162 10.65 -19.59 -8.61
CA LEU A 162 10.31 -18.74 -9.78
C LEU A 162 9.52 -19.44 -10.91
N ALA A 163 9.29 -20.76 -10.81
CA ALA A 163 8.52 -21.58 -11.72
C ALA A 163 7.01 -21.22 -11.83
N ASN A 164 6.45 -20.35 -10.98
CA ASN A 164 5.00 -20.07 -10.93
C ASN A 164 4.54 -18.75 -11.59
N PHE A 165 5.43 -17.96 -12.21
CA PHE A 165 5.04 -16.68 -12.82
C PHE A 165 4.79 -16.80 -14.32
N THR A 166 3.62 -16.32 -14.77
CA THR A 166 3.27 -16.22 -16.20
C THR A 166 3.82 -14.97 -16.87
N SER A 167 4.40 -14.03 -16.11
CA SER A 167 4.93 -12.76 -16.62
C SER A 167 5.94 -12.21 -15.61
N LEU A 168 7.22 -12.50 -15.81
CA LEU A 168 8.30 -11.68 -15.27
C LEU A 168 8.65 -10.71 -16.39
N GLU A 169 8.24 -9.45 -16.27
CA GLU A 169 8.76 -8.39 -17.14
C GLU A 169 9.70 -7.56 -16.28
N GLU A 170 11.00 -7.70 -16.56
CA GLU A 170 12.08 -6.86 -16.02
C GLU A 170 12.04 -5.44 -16.64
#